data_AF-A0A840FMZ9-F1
#
_entry.id   AF-A0A840FMZ9-F1
#
_cell.length_a   1.000
_cell.length_b   1.000
_cell.length_c   1.000
_cell.angle_alpha   90.00
_cell.angle_beta   90.00
_cell.angle_gamma   90.00
#
_symmetry.space_group_name_H-M   'P 1'
#
loop_
_entity.id
_entity.type
_entity.pdbx_description
1 polymer ?
#
loop_
_entity_poly.entity_id
_entity_poly.type
_entity_poly.pdbx_seq_one_letter_code
_entity_poly.pdbx_strand_id
1 'polypeptide(L)'
;MPDVHDDTHWMALALAEARLAAEAGEVPVGAVLVKDGRLVATGRNTPVAQNDPSAHAEINALRAGALALGNYRLDGCELFVTLEPCAMCSGAMLHSRLARVVYGAADPKTGAAGSVLDLFAEPRLNHRTVVQGGVLAQECSAVLQAFFQQRRNAARATAEPLRDDALRTSPERFEALAGYDFAPHYVQDLPSLQGWRMHYVDEGAEDAACCLCLHGPGEWGYFFRHLVGLPGLRTLVPDLIGFGRSDKPKREAAHSLQWHRHVLLEWMARVGGESVALVHSEAASELAVLLQAAAPGRFAAALVAPEGHENIKDAWRAPFPDRGYEAALRALGPLATSSGPTPEQARTVVLQVRNAMGYSNA
;
A
#
# COMPACT_ATOMS: atom_id res chain seq x y z
N MET A 1 -44.99 -11.81 35.44
CA MET A 1 -44.11 -10.66 35.17
C MET A 1 -43.26 -11.03 33.98
N PRO A 2 -43.12 -10.17 32.95
CA PRO A 2 -42.30 -10.52 31.81
C PRO A 2 -40.83 -10.53 32.23
N ASP A 3 -40.13 -11.58 31.80
CA ASP A 3 -38.74 -11.92 32.12
C ASP A 3 -37.81 -10.80 31.65
N VAL A 4 -37.16 -10.09 32.59
CA VAL A 4 -36.19 -9.03 32.28
C VAL A 4 -34.89 -9.73 31.91
N HIS A 5 -34.67 -9.96 30.62
CA HIS A 5 -33.33 -10.30 30.15
C HIS A 5 -32.40 -9.12 30.44
N ASP A 6 -31.32 -9.41 31.17
CA ASP A 6 -30.27 -8.45 31.53
C ASP A 6 -29.63 -7.85 30.26
N ASP A 7 -29.36 -6.54 30.24
CA ASP A 7 -28.72 -5.84 29.11
C ASP A 7 -27.41 -6.52 28.70
N THR A 8 -26.72 -7.14 29.66
CA THR A 8 -25.51 -7.94 29.43
C THR A 8 -25.74 -9.11 28.49
N HIS A 9 -26.91 -9.76 28.53
CA HIS A 9 -27.26 -10.87 27.65
C HIS A 9 -27.32 -10.43 26.18
N TRP A 10 -28.05 -9.34 25.91
CA TRP A 10 -28.18 -8.81 24.55
C TRP A 10 -26.87 -8.22 24.04
N MET A 11 -26.11 -7.55 24.90
CA MET A 11 -24.78 -7.06 24.55
C MET A 11 -23.80 -8.21 24.24
N ALA A 12 -23.90 -9.35 24.94
CA ALA A 12 -23.10 -10.53 24.63
C ALA A 12 -23.41 -11.10 23.22
N LEU A 13 -24.68 -11.03 22.78
CA LEU A 13 -25.05 -11.39 21.40
C LEU A 13 -24.51 -10.38 20.38
N ALA A 14 -24.57 -9.08 20.68
CA ALA A 14 -23.93 -8.05 19.84
C ALA A 14 -22.40 -8.26 19.74
N LEU A 15 -21.75 -8.66 20.84
CA LEU A 15 -20.34 -9.04 20.87
C LEU A 15 -20.02 -10.25 19.99
N ALA A 16 -20.93 -11.23 19.89
CA ALA A 16 -20.75 -12.35 18.98
C ALA A 16 -20.75 -11.88 17.51
N GLU A 17 -21.68 -10.99 17.13
CA GLU A 17 -21.70 -10.36 15.81
C GLU A 17 -20.44 -9.53 15.52
N ALA A 18 -19.93 -8.79 16.53
CA ALA A 18 -18.68 -8.03 16.41
C ALA A 18 -17.47 -8.94 16.11
N ARG A 19 -17.40 -10.12 16.74
CA ARG A 19 -16.34 -11.11 16.47
C ARG A 19 -16.43 -11.65 15.04
N LEU A 20 -17.64 -11.92 14.55
CA LEU A 20 -17.83 -12.37 13.18
C LEU A 20 -17.46 -11.27 12.15
N ALA A 21 -17.66 -9.99 12.47
CA ALA A 21 -17.13 -8.89 11.65
C ALA A 21 -15.59 -8.90 11.64
N ALA A 22 -14.96 -9.10 12.80
CA ALA A 22 -13.50 -9.20 12.90
C ALA A 22 -12.94 -10.34 12.01
N GLU A 23 -13.56 -11.52 12.06
CA GLU A 23 -13.19 -12.69 11.26
C GLU A 23 -13.33 -12.41 9.75
N ALA A 24 -14.27 -11.55 9.36
CA ALA A 24 -14.45 -11.10 7.98
C ALA A 24 -13.51 -9.94 7.57
N GLY A 25 -12.59 -9.51 8.45
CA GLY A 25 -11.68 -8.40 8.18
C GLY A 25 -12.29 -7.01 8.34
N GLU A 26 -13.51 -6.93 8.87
CA GLU A 26 -14.24 -5.68 9.12
C GLU A 26 -13.94 -5.13 10.53
N VAL A 27 -14.13 -3.83 10.72
CA VAL A 27 -14.02 -3.23 12.07
C VAL A 27 -15.06 -3.91 12.99
N PRO A 28 -14.65 -4.49 14.13
CA PRO A 28 -15.50 -5.39 14.91
C PRO A 28 -16.55 -4.66 15.72
N VAL A 29 -17.65 -4.31 15.07
CA VAL A 29 -18.85 -3.77 15.69
C VAL A 29 -20.02 -4.69 15.33
N GLY A 30 -20.80 -5.03 16.34
CA GLY A 30 -22.01 -5.83 16.21
C GLY A 30 -23.17 -5.14 16.91
N ALA A 31 -24.38 -5.44 16.45
CA ALA A 31 -25.62 -4.91 16.97
C ALA A 31 -26.72 -5.97 16.95
N VAL A 32 -27.63 -5.88 17.92
CA VAL A 32 -28.86 -6.68 17.94
C VAL A 32 -30.06 -5.80 18.23
N LEU A 33 -31.18 -6.10 17.56
CA LEU A 33 -32.46 -5.44 17.75
C LEU A 33 -33.41 -6.37 18.49
N VAL A 34 -34.00 -5.89 19.58
CA VAL A 34 -34.86 -6.64 20.49
C VAL A 34 -36.23 -5.98 20.56
N LYS A 35 -37.30 -6.77 20.64
CA LYS A 35 -38.66 -6.29 20.88
C LYS A 35 -39.37 -7.25 21.81
N ASP A 36 -40.00 -6.73 22.87
CA ASP A 36 -40.74 -7.53 23.86
C ASP A 36 -39.91 -8.69 24.43
N GLY A 37 -38.62 -8.44 24.71
CA GLY A 37 -37.67 -9.44 25.21
C GLY A 37 -37.26 -10.52 24.19
N ARG A 38 -37.53 -10.31 22.89
CA ARG A 38 -37.17 -11.26 21.83
C ARG A 38 -36.22 -10.63 20.83
N LEU A 39 -35.22 -11.38 20.41
CA LEU A 39 -34.34 -11.01 19.31
C LEU A 39 -35.14 -10.92 18.00
N VAL A 40 -35.13 -9.75 17.37
CA VAL A 40 -35.79 -9.49 16.09
C VAL A 40 -34.78 -9.60 14.94
N ALA A 41 -33.61 -9.00 15.11
CA ALA A 41 -32.57 -8.97 14.08
C ALA A 41 -31.18 -8.83 14.69
N THR A 42 -30.18 -9.27 13.93
CA THR A 42 -28.77 -9.01 14.21
C THR A 42 -28.15 -8.18 13.08
N GLY A 43 -27.04 -7.51 13.38
CA GLY A 43 -26.27 -6.76 12.41
C GLY A 43 -24.81 -6.71 12.83
N ARG A 44 -23.92 -6.62 11.84
CA ARG A 44 -22.48 -6.44 12.04
C ARG A 44 -21.96 -5.49 10.97
N ASN A 45 -20.81 -4.87 11.22
CA ASN A 45 -20.17 -4.04 10.20
C ASN A 45 -19.84 -4.87 8.96
N THR A 46 -20.23 -4.37 7.78
CA THR A 46 -19.88 -4.93 6.47
C THR A 46 -19.53 -3.86 5.40
N PRO A 47 -18.94 -2.70 5.73
CA PRO A 47 -18.73 -1.64 4.75
C PRO A 47 -17.75 -2.04 3.63
N VAL A 48 -16.71 -2.81 3.94
CA VAL A 48 -15.73 -3.27 2.94
C VAL A 48 -16.37 -4.34 2.05
N ALA A 49 -16.97 -5.36 2.64
CA ALA A 49 -17.55 -6.48 1.92
C ALA A 49 -18.70 -6.05 0.98
N GLN A 50 -19.52 -5.08 1.41
CA GLN A 50 -20.66 -4.60 0.63
C GLN A 50 -20.33 -3.39 -0.25
N ASN A 51 -19.13 -2.80 -0.13
CA ASN A 51 -18.78 -1.51 -0.74
C ASN A 51 -19.85 -0.43 -0.45
N ASP A 52 -20.43 -0.47 0.75
CA ASP A 52 -21.52 0.40 1.18
C ASP A 52 -21.05 1.19 2.42
N PRO A 53 -20.83 2.51 2.30
CA PRO A 53 -20.36 3.33 3.42
C PRO A 53 -21.38 3.42 4.56
N SER A 54 -22.64 3.03 4.33
CA SER A 54 -23.70 2.99 5.34
C SER A 54 -23.84 1.65 6.07
N ALA A 55 -23.14 0.60 5.64
CA ALA A 55 -23.29 -0.77 6.15
C ALA A 55 -22.62 -1.00 7.53
N HIS A 56 -22.93 -0.11 8.47
CA HIS A 56 -22.61 -0.25 9.88
C HIS A 56 -23.53 -1.27 10.55
N ALA A 57 -23.08 -1.86 11.66
CA ALA A 57 -23.81 -2.87 12.41
C ALA A 57 -25.23 -2.43 12.76
N GLU A 58 -25.41 -1.20 13.21
CA GLU A 58 -26.69 -0.63 13.61
C GLU A 58 -27.63 -0.48 12.42
N ILE A 59 -27.13 0.04 11.29
CA ILE A 59 -27.91 0.19 10.06
C ILE A 59 -28.35 -1.18 9.55
N ASN A 60 -27.45 -2.17 9.57
CA ASN A 60 -27.75 -3.52 9.15
C ASN A 60 -28.82 -4.17 10.04
N ALA A 61 -28.73 -4.02 11.37
CA ALA A 61 -29.72 -4.50 12.31
C ALA A 61 -31.09 -3.80 12.14
N LEU A 62 -31.11 -2.48 11.96
CA LEU A 62 -32.33 -1.70 11.72
C LEU A 62 -33.03 -2.11 10.42
N ARG A 63 -32.27 -2.27 9.32
CA ARG A 63 -32.81 -2.71 8.02
C ARG A 63 -33.42 -4.12 8.13
N ALA A 64 -32.70 -5.05 8.74
CA ALA A 64 -33.19 -6.41 8.96
C ALA A 64 -34.43 -6.42 9.87
N GLY A 65 -34.43 -5.63 10.94
CA GLY A 65 -35.57 -5.50 11.84
C GLY A 65 -36.81 -4.90 11.19
N ALA A 66 -36.64 -3.86 10.38
CA ALA A 66 -37.74 -3.24 9.65
C ALA A 66 -38.37 -4.19 8.64
N LEU A 67 -37.55 -5.00 7.95
CA LEU A 67 -38.05 -6.07 7.08
C LEU A 67 -38.80 -7.14 7.87
N ALA A 68 -38.24 -7.61 8.99
CA ALA A 68 -38.86 -8.65 9.81
C ALA A 68 -40.21 -8.20 10.42
N LEU A 69 -40.33 -6.93 10.79
CA LEU A 69 -41.55 -6.37 11.37
C LEU A 69 -42.49 -5.75 10.33
N GLY A 70 -42.08 -5.68 9.06
CA GLY A 70 -42.85 -5.06 7.98
C GLY A 70 -43.12 -3.57 8.20
N ASN A 71 -42.26 -2.87 8.93
CA ASN A 71 -42.44 -1.46 9.28
C ASN A 71 -41.11 -0.74 9.50
N TYR A 72 -40.97 0.48 8.95
CA TYR A 72 -39.79 1.32 9.16
C TYR A 72 -39.76 1.96 10.56
N ARG A 73 -40.93 2.08 11.21
CA ARG A 73 -41.03 2.48 12.61
C ARG A 73 -40.92 1.23 13.48
N LEU A 74 -39.88 1.20 14.29
CA LEU A 74 -39.52 0.13 15.20
C LEU A 74 -39.94 0.51 16.62
N ASP A 75 -41.14 1.07 16.77
CA ASP A 75 -41.68 1.48 18.07
C ASP A 75 -41.66 0.30 19.05
N GLY A 76 -41.19 0.56 20.27
CA GLY A 76 -41.00 -0.45 21.32
C GLY A 76 -39.77 -1.35 21.15
N CYS A 77 -38.97 -1.17 20.10
CA CYS A 77 -37.72 -1.90 19.94
C CYS A 77 -36.58 -1.25 20.71
N GLU A 78 -35.64 -2.09 21.13
CA GLU A 78 -34.40 -1.71 21.80
C GLU A 78 -33.22 -2.21 20.95
N LEU A 79 -32.20 -1.37 20.77
CA LEU A 79 -31.01 -1.74 20.02
C LEU A 79 -29.80 -1.79 20.96
N PHE A 80 -29.07 -2.91 20.93
CA PHE A 80 -27.81 -3.08 21.65
C PHE A 80 -26.67 -3.07 20.64
N VAL A 81 -25.63 -2.27 20.85
CA VAL A 81 -24.49 -2.14 19.94
C VAL A 81 -23.16 -2.10 20.71
N THR A 82 -22.13 -2.77 20.22
CA THR A 82 -20.87 -2.91 20.97
C THR A 82 -20.06 -1.62 21.09
N LEU A 83 -20.28 -0.65 20.20
CA LEU A 83 -19.59 0.64 20.19
C LEU A 83 -20.63 1.78 20.15
N GLU A 84 -20.32 2.90 20.78
CA GLU A 84 -21.13 4.11 20.71
C GLU A 84 -21.44 4.48 19.25
N PRO A 85 -22.72 4.73 18.90
CA PRO A 85 -23.09 4.98 17.52
C PRO A 85 -22.56 6.31 17.01
N CYS A 86 -22.15 6.33 15.74
CA CYS A 86 -21.78 7.56 15.04
C CYS A 86 -23.03 8.38 14.65
N ALA A 87 -22.82 9.61 14.16
CA ALA A 87 -23.92 10.51 13.79
C ALA A 87 -24.93 9.92 12.79
N MET A 88 -24.45 9.13 11.82
CA MET A 88 -25.31 8.43 10.85
C MET A 88 -26.24 7.42 11.55
N CYS A 89 -25.67 6.53 12.35
CA CYS A 89 -26.41 5.48 13.04
C CYS A 89 -27.39 6.08 14.05
N SER A 90 -26.97 7.08 14.84
CA SER A 90 -27.83 7.79 15.79
C SER A 90 -29.02 8.46 15.09
N GLY A 91 -28.79 9.11 13.94
CA GLY A 91 -29.88 9.68 13.13
C GLY A 91 -30.86 8.62 12.63
N ALA A 92 -30.36 7.48 12.16
CA ALA A 92 -31.19 6.36 11.73
C ALA A 92 -32.04 5.78 12.87
N MET A 93 -31.47 5.65 14.07
CA MET A 93 -32.18 5.20 15.28
C MET A 93 -33.35 6.12 15.62
N LEU A 94 -33.11 7.44 15.60
CA LEU A 94 -34.16 8.45 15.84
C LEU A 94 -35.27 8.37 14.78
N HIS A 95 -34.91 8.24 13.49
CA HIS A 95 -35.89 8.07 12.42
C HIS A 95 -36.70 6.78 12.52
N SER A 96 -36.09 5.71 13.02
CA SER A 96 -36.74 4.41 13.27
C SER A 96 -37.55 4.38 14.57
N ARG A 97 -37.45 5.40 15.43
CA ARG A 97 -38.20 5.56 16.68
C ARG A 97 -37.95 4.46 17.72
N LEU A 98 -36.71 4.03 17.85
CA LEU A 98 -36.34 3.09 18.93
C LEU A 98 -36.75 3.62 20.30
N ALA A 99 -37.23 2.73 21.16
CA ALA A 99 -37.53 3.05 22.55
C ALA A 99 -36.23 3.27 23.33
N ARG A 100 -35.23 2.40 23.13
CA ARG A 100 -33.94 2.46 23.82
C ARG A 100 -32.77 2.06 22.93
N VAL A 101 -31.62 2.67 23.15
CA VAL A 101 -30.33 2.30 22.59
C VAL A 101 -29.36 2.06 23.73
N VAL A 102 -28.74 0.90 23.74
CA VAL A 102 -27.75 0.49 24.73
C VAL A 102 -26.43 0.24 24.01
N TYR A 103 -25.36 0.90 24.43
CA TYR A 103 -24.05 0.69 23.83
C TYR A 103 -22.99 0.23 24.83
N GLY A 104 -21.99 -0.49 24.32
CA GLY A 104 -20.87 -0.98 25.11
C GLY A 104 -19.80 0.08 25.32
N ALA A 105 -18.75 0.05 24.49
CA ALA A 105 -17.64 0.98 24.59
C ALA A 105 -18.01 2.38 24.06
N ALA A 106 -17.50 3.42 24.69
CA ALA A 106 -17.58 4.79 24.15
C ALA A 106 -16.66 4.97 22.93
N ASP A 107 -17.03 5.87 22.02
CA ASP A 107 -16.18 6.28 20.89
C ASP A 107 -15.75 7.75 21.05
N PRO A 108 -14.58 8.02 21.65
CA PRO A 108 -14.11 9.39 21.87
C PRO A 108 -13.74 10.14 20.58
N LYS A 109 -13.68 9.45 19.42
CA LYS A 109 -13.28 10.08 18.15
C LYS A 109 -14.49 10.49 17.30
N THR A 110 -15.54 9.67 17.27
CA THR A 110 -16.69 9.91 16.39
C THR A 110 -18.07 9.64 17.01
N GLY A 111 -18.12 9.25 18.28
CA GLY A 111 -19.36 8.93 19.00
C GLY A 111 -20.33 10.12 19.07
N ALA A 112 -21.60 9.85 18.75
CA ALA A 112 -22.67 10.85 18.67
C ALA A 112 -23.78 10.62 19.71
N ALA A 113 -23.48 9.89 20.79
CA ALA A 113 -24.38 9.62 21.91
C ALA A 113 -23.79 10.10 23.25
N GLY A 114 -22.89 11.09 23.20
CA GLY A 114 -22.28 11.71 24.37
C GLY A 114 -20.78 12.03 24.23
N SER A 115 -20.03 11.35 23.35
CA SER A 115 -18.57 11.56 23.25
C SER A 115 -18.16 12.84 22.52
N VAL A 116 -18.48 12.95 21.22
CA VAL A 116 -18.16 14.15 20.41
C VAL A 116 -19.38 15.04 20.27
N LEU A 117 -20.54 14.41 20.10
CA LEU A 117 -21.85 15.03 19.96
C LEU A 117 -22.84 14.21 20.78
N ASP A 118 -23.97 14.81 21.13
CA ASP A 118 -25.10 14.07 21.68
C ASP A 118 -26.36 14.42 20.88
N LEU A 119 -26.64 13.59 19.87
CA LEU A 119 -27.84 13.76 19.04
C LEU A 119 -29.12 13.35 19.78
N PHE A 120 -29.02 12.49 20.79
CA PHE A 120 -30.17 12.03 21.55
C PHE A 120 -30.61 13.06 22.60
N ALA A 121 -29.71 13.94 23.03
CA ALA A 121 -30.02 15.08 23.90
C ALA A 121 -30.52 16.33 23.16
N GLU A 122 -30.52 16.39 21.82
CA GLU A 122 -30.91 17.58 21.07
C GLU A 122 -32.45 17.82 21.12
N PRO A 123 -32.93 18.87 21.81
CA PRO A 123 -34.35 19.08 22.04
C PRO A 123 -35.15 19.44 20.77
N ARG A 124 -34.48 19.87 19.69
CA ARG A 124 -35.14 20.18 18.40
C ARG A 124 -35.50 18.93 17.59
N LEU A 125 -34.94 17.76 17.93
CA LEU A 125 -35.27 16.50 17.27
C LEU A 125 -36.57 15.91 17.86
N ASN A 126 -37.34 15.24 17.01
CA ASN A 126 -38.75 14.94 17.25
C ASN A 126 -39.03 13.68 18.09
N HIS A 127 -38.07 12.76 18.21
CA HIS A 127 -38.23 11.49 18.93
C HIS A 127 -37.28 11.41 20.11
N ARG A 128 -37.74 10.82 21.22
CA ARG A 128 -36.96 10.64 22.45
C ARG A 128 -36.65 9.17 22.65
N THR A 129 -35.46 8.77 22.23
CA THR A 129 -34.88 7.44 22.49
C THR A 129 -34.08 7.51 23.80
N VAL A 130 -34.30 6.56 24.70
CA VAL A 130 -33.48 6.43 25.92
C VAL A 130 -32.11 5.88 25.52
N VAL A 131 -31.03 6.44 26.06
CA VAL A 131 -29.66 5.97 25.76
C VAL A 131 -28.95 5.56 27.03
N GLN A 132 -28.25 4.42 26.97
CA GLN A 132 -27.42 3.90 28.05
C GLN A 132 -26.10 3.38 27.50
N GLY A 133 -24.99 3.96 27.96
CA GLY A 133 -23.65 3.47 27.64
C GLY A 133 -23.07 2.57 28.73
N GLY A 134 -22.01 1.83 28.39
CA GLY A 134 -21.15 1.17 29.37
C GLY A 134 -21.41 -0.32 29.59
N VAL A 135 -22.40 -0.92 28.93
CA VAL A 135 -22.74 -2.34 29.14
C VAL A 135 -21.67 -3.23 28.48
N LEU A 136 -20.97 -4.05 29.26
CA LEU A 136 -19.81 -4.83 28.79
C LEU A 136 -18.77 -3.97 28.03
N ALA A 137 -18.55 -2.73 28.48
CA ALA A 137 -17.69 -1.79 27.79
C ALA A 137 -16.24 -2.27 27.66
N GLN A 138 -15.73 -2.98 28.66
CA GLN A 138 -14.36 -3.50 28.65
C GLN A 138 -14.20 -4.58 27.58
N GLU A 139 -15.14 -5.51 27.50
CA GLU A 139 -15.18 -6.60 26.53
C GLU A 139 -15.35 -6.06 25.11
N CYS A 140 -16.25 -5.09 24.92
CA CYS A 140 -16.43 -4.40 23.65
C CYS A 140 -15.16 -3.69 23.20
N SER A 141 -14.48 -2.96 24.10
CA SER A 141 -13.23 -2.28 23.78
C SER A 141 -12.12 -3.27 23.47
N ALA A 142 -12.04 -4.39 24.20
CA ALA A 142 -11.00 -5.40 24.00
C ALA A 142 -11.01 -6.00 22.59
N VAL A 143 -12.19 -6.32 22.04
CA VAL A 143 -12.31 -6.84 20.67
C VAL A 143 -11.82 -5.81 19.64
N LEU A 144 -12.22 -4.53 19.80
CA LEU A 144 -11.79 -3.45 18.91
C LEU A 144 -10.27 -3.21 18.96
N GLN A 145 -9.71 -3.19 20.16
CA GLN A 145 -8.27 -3.02 20.37
C GLN A 145 -7.46 -4.18 19.77
N ALA A 146 -7.91 -5.42 19.98
CA ALA A 146 -7.26 -6.62 19.44
C ALA A 146 -7.20 -6.57 17.91
N PHE A 147 -8.31 -6.22 17.25
CA PHE A 147 -8.38 -6.09 15.79
C PHE A 147 -7.37 -5.07 15.25
N PHE A 148 -7.34 -3.85 15.80
CA PHE A 148 -6.39 -2.84 15.33
C PHE A 148 -4.94 -3.17 15.70
N GLN A 149 -4.69 -3.86 16.81
CA GLN A 149 -3.35 -4.32 17.17
C GLN A 149 -2.85 -5.39 16.19
N GLN A 150 -3.69 -6.35 15.81
CA GLN A 150 -3.36 -7.34 14.79
C GLN A 150 -3.04 -6.68 13.44
N ARG A 151 -3.86 -5.71 13.00
CA ARG A 151 -3.58 -4.95 11.76
C ARG A 151 -2.26 -4.18 11.84
N ARG A 152 -1.96 -3.53 12.97
CA ARG A 152 -0.66 -2.84 13.17
C ARG A 152 0.50 -3.82 13.15
N ASN A 153 0.36 -5.00 13.76
CA ASN A 153 1.40 -6.02 13.78
C ASN A 153 1.64 -6.61 12.38
N ALA A 154 0.58 -6.91 11.64
CA ALA A 154 0.67 -7.36 10.25
C ALA A 154 1.38 -6.32 9.39
N ALA A 155 0.98 -5.04 9.49
CA ALA A 155 1.62 -3.94 8.78
C ALA A 155 3.11 -3.80 9.14
N ARG A 156 3.49 -3.99 10.41
CA ARG A 156 4.89 -3.99 10.86
C ARG A 156 5.68 -5.20 10.37
N ALA A 157 5.07 -6.38 10.30
CA ALA A 157 5.72 -7.60 9.81
C ALA A 157 6.04 -7.50 8.31
N THR A 158 5.21 -6.79 7.54
CA THR A 158 5.47 -6.48 6.13
C THR A 158 6.29 -5.20 5.92
N ALA A 159 6.51 -4.40 6.97
CA ALA A 159 7.29 -3.17 6.87
C ALA A 159 8.77 -3.51 6.80
N GLU A 160 9.34 -3.42 5.61
CA GLU A 160 10.79 -3.41 5.45
C GLU A 160 11.38 -2.18 6.17
N PRO A 161 12.40 -2.34 7.03
CA PRO A 161 13.00 -1.24 7.76
C PRO A 161 13.41 -0.10 6.80
N LEU A 162 13.08 1.13 7.20
CA LEU A 162 13.46 2.34 6.50
C LEU A 162 14.31 3.18 7.45
N ARG A 163 15.48 3.64 6.98
CA ARG A 163 16.34 4.51 7.79
C ARG A 163 15.65 5.85 8.06
N ASP A 164 15.94 6.47 9.20
CA ASP A 164 15.36 7.77 9.56
C ASP A 164 15.75 8.90 8.60
N ASP A 165 16.87 8.78 7.90
CA ASP A 165 17.33 9.73 6.89
C ASP A 165 16.82 9.41 5.49
N ALA A 166 15.98 8.38 5.33
CA ALA A 166 15.44 7.86 4.07
C ALA A 166 13.97 8.17 3.85
N LEU A 167 13.60 8.25 2.57
CA LEU A 167 12.22 8.14 2.10
C LEU A 167 12.10 6.94 1.18
N ARG A 168 10.93 6.29 1.17
CA ARG A 168 10.61 5.18 0.27
C ARG A 168 9.27 5.44 -0.39
N THR A 169 9.28 5.46 -1.71
CA THR A 169 8.08 5.72 -2.51
C THR A 169 7.11 4.55 -2.36
N SER A 170 5.82 4.83 -2.13
CA SER A 170 4.79 3.79 -2.04
C SER A 170 4.78 2.92 -3.32
N PRO A 171 4.71 1.57 -3.20
CA PRO A 171 4.59 0.66 -4.34
C PRO A 171 3.45 1.01 -5.30
N GLU A 172 2.32 1.48 -4.75
CA GLU A 172 1.11 1.87 -5.49
C GLU A 172 1.37 2.89 -6.60
N ARG A 173 2.42 3.73 -6.45
CA ARG A 173 2.79 4.72 -7.47
C ARG A 173 3.40 4.10 -8.73
N PHE A 174 3.84 2.86 -8.64
CA PHE A 174 4.44 2.12 -9.74
C PHE A 174 3.48 1.10 -10.38
N GLU A 175 2.46 0.65 -9.64
CA GLU A 175 1.47 -0.33 -10.11
C GLU A 175 0.65 0.15 -11.32
N ALA A 176 0.48 1.47 -11.48
CA ALA A 176 -0.24 2.05 -12.61
C ALA A 176 0.59 2.14 -13.90
N LEU A 177 1.89 1.78 -13.87
CA LEU A 177 2.78 1.94 -15.02
C LEU A 177 2.77 0.69 -15.90
N ALA A 178 2.27 0.84 -17.13
CA ALA A 178 2.16 -0.26 -18.06
C ALA A 178 3.52 -0.84 -18.48
N GLY A 179 3.62 -2.17 -18.55
CA GLY A 179 4.78 -2.85 -19.13
C GLY A 179 6.02 -2.88 -18.25
N TYR A 180 5.88 -2.72 -16.93
CA TYR A 180 6.99 -2.80 -15.97
C TYR A 180 6.63 -3.65 -14.74
N ASP A 181 5.98 -4.78 -14.98
CA ASP A 181 5.50 -5.74 -13.97
C ASP A 181 6.54 -6.83 -13.66
N PHE A 182 7.81 -6.43 -13.55
CA PHE A 182 8.92 -7.36 -13.29
C PHE A 182 9.07 -7.65 -11.80
N ALA A 183 9.58 -8.85 -11.49
CA ALA A 183 9.76 -9.28 -10.11
C ALA A 183 10.79 -8.37 -9.40
N PRO A 184 10.40 -7.67 -8.32
CA PRO A 184 11.30 -6.76 -7.65
C PRO A 184 12.30 -7.54 -6.79
N HIS A 185 13.56 -7.18 -6.90
CA HIS A 185 14.62 -7.66 -6.01
C HIS A 185 15.19 -6.49 -5.21
N TYR A 186 15.68 -6.79 -4.01
CA TYR A 186 16.24 -5.79 -3.11
C TYR A 186 17.55 -6.26 -2.50
N VAL A 187 18.46 -5.31 -2.30
CA VAL A 187 19.71 -5.52 -1.56
C VAL A 187 19.92 -4.34 -0.61
N GLN A 188 20.40 -4.63 0.60
CA GLN A 188 20.56 -3.63 1.67
C GLN A 188 21.83 -3.84 2.52
N ASP A 189 22.44 -5.02 2.39
CA ASP A 189 23.56 -5.51 3.19
C ASP A 189 24.93 -5.25 2.53
N LEU A 190 24.97 -4.51 1.41
CA LEU A 190 26.23 -4.08 0.81
C LEU A 190 26.91 -3.01 1.70
N PRO A 191 28.23 -3.10 1.94
CA PRO A 191 28.94 -2.11 2.75
C PRO A 191 28.71 -0.66 2.31
N SER A 192 28.74 -0.41 1.00
CA SER A 192 28.53 0.92 0.43
C SER A 192 27.11 1.44 0.59
N LEU A 193 26.13 0.55 0.75
CA LEU A 193 24.74 0.94 0.98
C LEU A 193 24.51 1.38 2.42
N GLN A 194 25.34 0.99 3.39
CA GLN A 194 25.15 1.40 4.79
C GLN A 194 23.70 1.15 5.31
N GLY A 195 22.99 0.14 4.79
CA GLY A 195 21.58 -0.13 5.13
C GLY A 195 20.53 0.61 4.30
N TRP A 196 20.92 1.43 3.32
CA TRP A 196 20.02 1.90 2.24
C TRP A 196 19.59 0.70 1.39
N ARG A 197 18.31 0.62 1.04
CA ARG A 197 17.80 -0.45 0.18
C ARG A 197 17.85 -0.04 -1.29
N MET A 198 18.59 -0.79 -2.10
CA MET A 198 18.60 -0.68 -3.56
C MET A 198 17.65 -1.72 -4.17
N HIS A 199 16.75 -1.26 -5.03
CA HIS A 199 15.93 -2.10 -5.88
C HIS A 199 16.69 -2.47 -7.16
N TYR A 200 16.44 -3.66 -7.68
CA TYR A 200 16.85 -4.05 -9.03
C TYR A 200 15.88 -5.06 -9.63
N VAL A 201 15.94 -5.16 -10.95
CA VAL A 201 15.33 -6.23 -11.74
C VAL A 201 16.43 -7.17 -12.23
N ASP A 202 16.20 -8.47 -12.16
CA ASP A 202 17.06 -9.53 -12.71
C ASP A 202 16.15 -10.53 -13.42
N GLU A 203 16.15 -10.45 -14.75
CA GLU A 203 15.22 -11.19 -15.60
C GLU A 203 15.96 -11.83 -16.76
N GLY A 204 15.60 -13.07 -17.09
CA GLY A 204 16.23 -13.88 -18.14
C GLY A 204 17.04 -15.06 -17.58
N ALA A 205 17.40 -16.01 -18.46
CA ALA A 205 18.09 -17.23 -18.07
C ALA A 205 19.56 -16.97 -17.68
N GLU A 206 20.11 -17.74 -16.73
CA GLU A 206 21.49 -17.57 -16.25
C GLU A 206 22.55 -17.76 -17.35
N ASP A 207 22.26 -18.58 -18.36
CA ASP A 207 23.13 -18.89 -19.51
C ASP A 207 22.94 -17.93 -20.69
N ALA A 208 22.03 -16.96 -20.59
CA ALA A 208 21.84 -15.93 -21.60
C ALA A 208 22.93 -14.83 -21.53
N ALA A 209 23.03 -14.02 -22.58
CA ALA A 209 23.94 -12.88 -22.59
C ALA A 209 23.58 -11.90 -21.45
N CYS A 210 24.48 -11.74 -20.48
CA CYS A 210 24.26 -10.89 -19.32
C CYS A 210 24.48 -9.41 -19.67
N CYS A 211 23.51 -8.57 -19.33
CA CYS A 211 23.46 -7.16 -19.67
C CYS A 211 23.11 -6.31 -18.46
N LEU A 212 24.00 -5.40 -18.08
CA LEU A 212 23.71 -4.34 -17.12
C LEU A 212 23.03 -3.19 -17.85
N CYS A 213 21.78 -2.89 -17.49
CA CYS A 213 21.01 -1.78 -18.04
C CYS A 213 21.03 -0.60 -17.06
N LEU A 214 21.89 0.40 -17.33
CA LEU A 214 22.16 1.51 -16.42
C LEU A 214 21.41 2.78 -16.82
N HIS A 215 20.52 3.24 -15.95
CA HIS A 215 19.84 4.53 -16.13
C HIS A 215 20.68 5.67 -15.55
N GLY A 216 20.42 6.90 -16.01
CA GLY A 216 21.10 8.10 -15.56
C GLY A 216 20.34 8.84 -14.44
N PRO A 217 20.91 9.94 -13.93
CA PRO A 217 20.17 10.87 -13.09
C PRO A 217 18.90 11.36 -13.78
N GLY A 218 17.80 11.42 -13.03
CA GLY A 218 16.50 11.86 -13.55
C GLY A 218 15.68 10.75 -14.22
N GLU A 219 16.26 9.57 -14.36
CA GLU A 219 15.63 8.35 -14.90
C GLU A 219 15.54 7.28 -13.81
N TRP A 220 14.98 6.13 -14.16
CA TRP A 220 15.02 4.90 -13.38
C TRP A 220 14.77 3.70 -14.30
N GLY A 221 14.78 2.48 -13.77
CA GLY A 221 14.77 1.23 -14.54
C GLY A 221 13.67 1.12 -15.60
N TYR A 222 12.56 1.85 -15.45
CA TYR A 222 11.49 1.96 -16.46
C TYR A 222 11.99 2.38 -17.85
N PHE A 223 13.13 3.07 -17.95
CA PHE A 223 13.82 3.36 -19.21
C PHE A 223 14.03 2.09 -20.06
N PHE A 224 14.32 0.96 -19.42
CA PHE A 224 14.66 -0.30 -20.10
C PHE A 224 13.50 -1.29 -20.20
N ARG A 225 12.26 -0.87 -19.92
CA ARG A 225 11.07 -1.75 -19.88
C ARG A 225 10.91 -2.67 -21.10
N HIS A 226 11.33 -2.19 -22.28
CA HIS A 226 11.23 -2.93 -23.54
C HIS A 226 12.40 -3.89 -23.81
N LEU A 227 13.50 -3.78 -23.07
CA LEU A 227 14.63 -4.73 -23.10
C LEU A 227 14.41 -5.91 -22.15
N VAL A 228 13.84 -5.63 -20.98
CA VAL A 228 13.67 -6.62 -19.92
C VAL A 228 12.75 -7.74 -20.38
N GLY A 229 13.18 -8.99 -20.16
CA GLY A 229 12.43 -10.19 -20.56
C GLY A 229 12.55 -10.57 -22.04
N LEU A 230 13.32 -9.85 -22.86
CA LEU A 230 13.55 -10.27 -24.24
C LEU A 230 14.37 -11.58 -24.31
N PRO A 231 14.01 -12.51 -25.20
CA PRO A 231 14.70 -13.80 -25.31
C PRO A 231 16.20 -13.64 -25.58
N GLY A 232 17.00 -14.48 -24.93
CA GLY A 232 18.43 -14.54 -25.17
C GLY A 232 19.24 -13.42 -24.52
N LEU A 233 18.63 -12.64 -23.63
CA LEU A 233 19.26 -11.64 -22.78
C LEU A 233 18.89 -11.92 -21.31
N ARG A 234 19.86 -11.79 -20.41
CA ARG A 234 19.61 -11.62 -18.97
C ARG A 234 19.87 -10.16 -18.61
N THR A 235 18.83 -9.44 -18.21
CA THR A 235 18.89 -8.01 -17.90
C THR A 235 18.99 -7.80 -16.40
N LEU A 236 20.05 -7.11 -15.99
CA LEU A 236 20.25 -6.58 -14.65
C LEU A 236 19.96 -5.07 -14.68
N VAL A 237 18.86 -4.65 -14.07
CA VAL A 237 18.41 -3.25 -14.10
C VAL A 237 18.33 -2.69 -12.67
N PRO A 238 19.40 -2.06 -12.16
CA PRO A 238 19.36 -1.43 -10.85
C PRO A 238 18.61 -0.09 -10.92
N ASP A 239 17.82 0.19 -9.90
CA ASP A 239 17.42 1.58 -9.61
C ASP A 239 18.49 2.19 -8.71
N LEU A 240 19.19 3.22 -9.18
CA LEU A 240 20.15 3.95 -8.36
C LEU A 240 19.47 4.46 -7.08
N ILE A 241 20.18 4.41 -5.94
CA ILE A 241 19.69 5.03 -4.70
C ILE A 241 19.31 6.49 -4.97
N GLY A 242 18.14 6.94 -4.51
CA GLY A 242 17.56 8.23 -4.87
C GLY A 242 16.55 8.21 -6.01
N PHE A 243 16.50 7.13 -6.79
CA PHE A 243 15.67 6.99 -7.98
C PHE A 243 14.80 5.72 -7.92
N GLY A 244 13.85 5.60 -8.84
CA GLY A 244 13.01 4.41 -8.98
C GLY A 244 12.37 3.91 -7.69
N ARG A 245 12.41 2.59 -7.48
CA ARG A 245 11.90 1.89 -6.28
C ARG A 245 12.94 1.78 -5.14
N SER A 246 14.16 2.29 -5.37
CA SER A 246 15.20 2.40 -4.35
C SER A 246 14.86 3.47 -3.31
N ASP A 247 15.46 3.33 -2.14
CA ASP A 247 15.37 4.34 -1.09
C ASP A 247 15.92 5.67 -1.56
N LYS A 248 15.41 6.76 -0.96
CA LYS A 248 15.78 8.13 -1.31
C LYS A 248 16.36 8.85 -0.11
N PRO A 249 17.70 8.98 -0.05
CA PRO A 249 18.36 9.84 0.91
C PRO A 249 17.82 11.25 0.88
N LYS A 250 17.40 11.76 2.05
CA LYS A 250 16.80 13.09 2.21
C LYS A 250 17.78 14.23 1.91
N ARG A 251 19.09 13.98 2.00
CA ARG A 251 20.15 15.00 1.84
C ARG A 251 20.82 14.87 0.47
N GLU A 252 21.01 16.00 -0.20
CA GLU A 252 21.71 16.09 -1.50
C GLU A 252 23.13 15.56 -1.42
N ALA A 253 23.86 15.88 -0.34
CA ALA A 253 25.24 15.45 -0.12
C ALA A 253 25.43 13.92 -0.03
N ALA A 254 24.35 13.15 0.12
CA ALA A 254 24.43 11.70 0.07
C ALA A 254 24.62 11.16 -1.36
N HIS A 255 24.29 11.96 -2.39
CA HIS A 255 24.28 11.54 -3.79
C HIS A 255 25.57 11.96 -4.49
N SER A 256 26.33 10.98 -4.99
CA SER A 256 27.47 11.22 -5.86
C SER A 256 27.67 10.06 -6.84
N LEU A 257 28.11 10.34 -8.06
CA LEU A 257 28.37 9.29 -9.05
C LEU A 257 29.44 8.30 -8.59
N GLN A 258 30.44 8.77 -7.83
CA GLN A 258 31.49 7.91 -7.26
C GLN A 258 30.92 6.89 -6.28
N TRP A 259 29.95 7.29 -5.46
CA TRP A 259 29.26 6.39 -4.54
C TRP A 259 28.36 5.41 -5.30
N HIS A 260 27.56 5.87 -6.27
CA HIS A 260 26.75 4.99 -7.11
C HIS A 260 27.61 3.95 -7.83
N ARG A 261 28.75 4.35 -8.39
CA ARG A 261 29.72 3.42 -8.97
C ARG A 261 30.15 2.35 -7.97
N HIS A 262 30.47 2.73 -6.73
CA HIS A 262 30.94 1.77 -5.73
C HIS A 262 29.86 0.75 -5.34
N VAL A 263 28.63 1.23 -5.11
CA VAL A 263 27.45 0.39 -4.84
C VAL A 263 27.21 -0.60 -6.00
N LEU A 264 27.26 -0.12 -7.24
CA LEU A 264 27.05 -0.96 -8.42
C LEU A 264 28.13 -2.02 -8.58
N LEU A 265 29.40 -1.71 -8.33
CA LEU A 265 30.48 -2.70 -8.39
C LEU A 265 30.32 -3.80 -7.33
N GLU A 266 29.98 -3.42 -6.09
CA GLU A 266 29.69 -4.38 -5.01
C GLU A 266 28.50 -5.28 -5.35
N TRP A 267 27.42 -4.68 -5.89
CA TRP A 267 26.23 -5.42 -6.30
C TRP A 267 26.50 -6.35 -7.48
N MET A 268 27.20 -5.88 -8.52
CA MET A 268 27.58 -6.68 -9.70
C MET A 268 28.47 -7.87 -9.36
N ALA A 269 29.28 -7.78 -8.30
CA ALA A 269 30.05 -8.91 -7.80
C ALA A 269 29.17 -10.02 -7.21
N ARG A 270 27.93 -9.69 -6.80
CA ARG A 270 26.96 -10.64 -6.22
C ARG A 270 26.03 -11.27 -7.25
N VAL A 271 25.57 -10.49 -8.23
CA VAL A 271 24.50 -10.94 -9.16
C VAL A 271 24.95 -11.08 -10.62
N GLY A 272 26.09 -10.50 -11.00
CA GLY A 272 26.56 -10.44 -12.38
C GLY A 272 27.44 -11.63 -12.80
N GLY A 273 27.36 -11.98 -14.09
CA GLY A 273 28.28 -12.95 -14.72
C GLY A 273 29.71 -12.43 -14.84
N GLU A 274 30.67 -13.30 -15.19
CA GLU A 274 32.10 -12.93 -15.28
C GLU A 274 32.37 -11.78 -16.26
N SER A 275 31.65 -11.77 -17.38
CA SER A 275 31.64 -10.72 -18.39
C SER A 275 30.20 -10.24 -18.63
N VAL A 276 30.02 -8.92 -18.78
CA VAL A 276 28.69 -8.30 -18.91
C VAL A 276 28.73 -7.25 -20.01
N ALA A 277 27.67 -7.11 -20.80
CA ALA A 277 27.50 -5.93 -21.65
C ALA A 277 26.89 -4.77 -20.85
N LEU A 278 27.42 -3.56 -21.01
CA LEU A 278 26.86 -2.36 -20.40
C LEU A 278 25.98 -1.64 -21.41
N VAL A 279 24.66 -1.66 -21.21
CA VAL A 279 23.72 -0.84 -21.96
C VAL A 279 23.29 0.30 -21.07
N HIS A 280 23.44 1.54 -21.50
CA HIS A 280 23.14 2.70 -20.65
C HIS A 280 22.41 3.80 -21.39
N SER A 281 21.65 4.63 -20.68
CA SER A 281 21.05 5.83 -21.27
C SER A 281 22.12 6.89 -21.53
N GLU A 282 21.80 7.90 -22.34
CA GLU A 282 22.70 9.04 -22.55
C GLU A 282 23.00 9.77 -21.22
N ALA A 283 22.00 9.94 -20.36
CA ALA A 283 22.14 10.53 -19.03
C ALA A 283 23.07 9.72 -18.10
N ALA A 284 23.23 8.42 -18.33
CA ALA A 284 24.10 7.55 -17.56
C ALA A 284 25.57 7.56 -18.02
N SER A 285 25.92 8.28 -19.09
CA SER A 285 27.23 8.16 -19.75
C SER A 285 28.42 8.40 -18.81
N GLU A 286 28.34 9.40 -17.93
CA GLU A 286 29.42 9.68 -16.97
C GLU A 286 29.61 8.52 -15.98
N LEU A 287 28.52 7.96 -15.45
CA LEU A 287 28.57 6.82 -14.55
C LEU A 287 29.05 5.55 -15.26
N ALA A 288 28.67 5.35 -16.53
CA ALA A 288 29.12 4.25 -17.36
C ALA A 288 30.64 4.30 -17.59
N VAL A 289 31.21 5.48 -17.84
CA VAL A 289 32.68 5.66 -17.96
C VAL A 289 33.37 5.35 -16.63
N LEU A 290 32.82 5.84 -15.52
CA LEU A 290 33.36 5.58 -14.18
C LEU A 290 33.37 4.09 -13.81
N LEU A 291 32.34 3.34 -14.19
CA LEU A 291 32.27 1.89 -13.98
C LEU A 291 33.32 1.14 -14.81
N GLN A 292 33.41 1.45 -16.11
CA GLN A 292 34.37 0.81 -17.00
C GLN A 292 35.82 1.05 -16.56
N ALA A 293 36.15 2.27 -16.14
CA ALA A 293 37.47 2.61 -15.65
C ALA A 293 37.83 1.87 -14.35
N ALA A 294 36.85 1.59 -13.48
CA ALA A 294 37.07 0.94 -12.20
C ALA A 294 37.10 -0.60 -12.27
N ALA A 295 36.56 -1.19 -13.34
CA ALA A 295 36.53 -2.64 -13.55
C ALA A 295 36.97 -3.00 -14.98
N PRO A 296 38.25 -2.74 -15.34
CA PRO A 296 38.76 -3.03 -16.67
C PRO A 296 38.63 -4.53 -16.98
N GLY A 297 38.13 -4.86 -18.17
CA GLY A 297 37.90 -6.24 -18.62
C GLY A 297 36.60 -6.88 -18.13
N ARG A 298 35.85 -6.23 -17.23
CA ARG A 298 34.52 -6.73 -16.78
C ARG A 298 33.44 -6.55 -17.85
N PHE A 299 33.57 -5.50 -18.66
CA PHE A 299 32.59 -5.14 -19.68
C PHE A 299 33.05 -5.55 -21.06
N ALA A 300 32.33 -6.46 -21.72
CA ALA A 300 32.66 -6.87 -23.10
C ALA A 300 32.36 -5.78 -24.13
N ALA A 301 31.34 -4.95 -23.84
CA ALA A 301 30.97 -3.78 -24.63
C ALA A 301 30.22 -2.77 -23.78
N ALA A 302 30.23 -1.52 -24.23
CA ALA A 302 29.37 -0.46 -23.73
C ALA A 302 28.56 0.13 -24.91
N LEU A 303 27.24 0.16 -24.77
CA LEU A 303 26.29 0.61 -25.78
C LEU A 303 25.38 1.69 -25.18
N VAL A 304 25.20 2.79 -25.91
CA VAL A 304 24.18 3.77 -25.58
C VAL A 304 22.85 3.27 -26.11
N ALA A 305 21.87 3.12 -25.23
CA ALA A 305 20.52 2.74 -25.61
C ALA A 305 19.87 3.87 -26.44
N PRO A 306 19.21 3.56 -27.56
CA PRO A 306 18.58 4.57 -28.39
C PRO A 306 17.32 5.12 -27.70
N GLU A 307 16.91 6.30 -28.16
CA GLU A 307 15.73 6.99 -27.67
C GLU A 307 14.53 6.74 -28.59
N GLY A 308 13.39 6.39 -28.00
CA GLY A 308 12.15 6.06 -28.71
C GLY A 308 11.13 7.20 -28.77
N HIS A 309 11.33 8.27 -28.00
CA HIS A 309 10.45 9.44 -27.92
C HIS A 309 8.98 9.13 -27.55
N GLU A 310 8.74 8.09 -26.74
CA GLU A 310 7.42 7.77 -26.21
C GLU A 310 6.98 8.75 -25.10
N ASN A 311 5.68 9.04 -25.01
CA ASN A 311 5.17 9.93 -23.96
C ASN A 311 4.97 9.16 -22.64
N ILE A 312 5.97 9.24 -21.75
CA ILE A 312 5.98 8.51 -20.47
C ILE A 312 6.21 9.42 -19.26
N LYS A 313 5.74 10.67 -19.31
CA LYS A 313 5.98 11.67 -18.24
C LYS A 313 5.58 11.19 -16.85
N ASP A 314 4.49 10.42 -16.75
CA ASP A 314 4.01 9.90 -15.47
C ASP A 314 4.98 8.89 -14.85
N ALA A 315 5.69 8.11 -15.68
CA ALA A 315 6.71 7.18 -15.21
C ALA A 315 7.88 7.90 -14.55
N TRP A 316 8.33 9.06 -15.06
CA TRP A 316 9.40 9.84 -14.45
C TRP A 316 9.00 10.52 -13.14
N ARG A 317 7.71 10.80 -12.94
CA ARG A 317 7.17 11.37 -11.71
C ARG A 317 6.78 10.31 -10.67
N ALA A 318 6.64 9.05 -11.05
CA ALA A 318 6.27 7.98 -10.13
C ALA A 318 7.21 7.89 -8.90
N PRO A 319 8.55 7.94 -9.02
CA PRO A 319 9.44 7.88 -7.87
C PRO A 319 9.34 9.09 -6.92
N PHE A 320 8.78 10.22 -7.36
CA PHE A 320 8.84 11.51 -6.66
C PHE A 320 7.44 12.09 -6.36
N PRO A 321 6.78 11.65 -5.27
CA PRO A 321 5.48 12.17 -4.84
C PRO A 321 5.47 13.67 -4.56
N ASP A 322 6.54 14.17 -3.96
CA ASP A 322 6.71 15.56 -3.55
C ASP A 322 8.20 15.94 -3.52
N ARG A 323 8.49 17.22 -3.24
CA ARG A 323 9.85 17.79 -3.25
C ARG A 323 10.81 17.14 -2.25
N GLY A 324 10.30 16.49 -1.20
CA GLY A 324 11.10 15.76 -0.22
C GLY A 324 11.84 14.57 -0.83
N TYR A 325 11.28 13.94 -1.87
CA TYR A 325 11.87 12.80 -2.57
C TYR A 325 12.91 13.23 -3.63
N GLU A 326 12.96 14.51 -3.99
CA GLU A 326 13.74 15.03 -5.13
C GLU A 326 15.19 15.41 -4.77
N ALA A 327 15.73 14.96 -3.63
CA ALA A 327 17.10 15.28 -3.22
C ALA A 327 18.15 14.79 -4.24
N ALA A 328 17.95 13.60 -4.81
CA ALA A 328 18.82 13.08 -5.86
C ALA A 328 18.76 13.91 -7.14
N LEU A 329 17.58 14.44 -7.48
CA LEU A 329 17.40 15.30 -8.66
C LEU A 329 18.14 16.63 -8.51
N ARG A 330 18.12 17.20 -7.30
CA ARG A 330 18.85 18.44 -7.01
C ARG A 330 20.37 18.23 -7.03
N ALA A 331 20.83 17.06 -6.59
CA ALA A 331 22.24 16.72 -6.53
C ALA A 331 22.86 16.30 -7.88
N LEU A 332 22.13 15.50 -8.67
CA LEU A 332 22.69 14.81 -9.84
C LEU A 332 22.08 15.23 -11.18
N GLY A 333 20.90 15.84 -11.20
CA GLY A 333 20.28 16.31 -12.44
C GLY A 333 18.75 16.24 -12.43
N PRO A 334 18.07 17.07 -13.26
CA PRO A 334 16.61 17.13 -13.30
C PRO A 334 16.00 15.83 -13.86
N LEU A 335 14.67 15.71 -13.78
CA LEU A 335 13.96 14.63 -14.45
C LEU A 335 14.28 14.60 -15.95
N ALA A 336 14.47 13.39 -16.46
CA ALA A 336 14.76 13.20 -17.86
C ALA A 336 13.53 13.45 -18.76
N THR A 337 13.82 13.79 -20.01
CA THR A 337 12.83 13.87 -21.10
C THR A 337 12.91 12.68 -22.04
N SER A 338 13.85 11.77 -21.78
CA SER A 338 14.02 10.51 -22.51
C SER A 338 12.85 9.57 -22.23
N SER A 339 12.75 8.50 -23.01
CA SER A 339 11.73 7.47 -22.88
C SER A 339 12.28 6.06 -23.00
N GLY A 340 13.55 5.94 -23.39
CA GLY A 340 14.19 4.68 -23.68
C GLY A 340 13.81 4.11 -25.05
N PRO A 341 14.37 2.96 -25.41
CA PRO A 341 14.21 2.38 -26.74
C PRO A 341 12.79 1.86 -26.97
N THR A 342 12.27 2.01 -28.18
CA THR A 342 11.03 1.33 -28.60
C THR A 342 11.20 -0.20 -28.60
N PRO A 343 10.11 -1.00 -28.67
CA PRO A 343 10.21 -2.45 -28.79
C PRO A 343 11.06 -2.95 -29.97
N GLU A 344 11.07 -2.24 -31.09
CA GLU A 344 11.88 -2.60 -32.27
C GLU A 344 13.37 -2.27 -32.06
N GLN A 345 13.65 -1.09 -31.50
CA GLN A 345 15.00 -0.69 -31.13
C GLN A 345 15.58 -1.63 -30.06
N ALA A 346 14.78 -2.04 -29.08
CA ALA A 346 15.19 -2.98 -28.04
C ALA A 346 15.66 -4.32 -28.62
N ARG A 347 14.95 -4.88 -29.62
CA ARG A 347 15.40 -6.09 -30.33
C ARG A 347 16.74 -5.91 -31.04
N THR A 348 16.98 -4.72 -31.59
CA THR A 348 18.26 -4.38 -32.23
C THR A 348 19.39 -4.34 -31.19
N VAL A 349 19.13 -3.75 -30.02
CA VAL A 349 20.09 -3.73 -28.90
C VAL A 349 20.42 -5.14 -28.42
N VAL A 350 19.44 -6.04 -28.31
CA VAL A 350 19.68 -7.46 -27.95
C VAL A 350 20.68 -8.11 -28.91
N LEU A 351 20.50 -7.92 -30.24
CA LEU A 351 21.42 -8.47 -31.23
C LEU A 351 22.84 -7.90 -31.07
N GLN A 352 22.96 -6.59 -30.83
CA GLN A 352 24.26 -5.94 -30.59
C GLN A 352 24.95 -6.49 -29.34
N VAL A 353 24.22 -6.64 -28.23
CA VAL A 353 24.74 -7.21 -26.98
C VAL A 353 25.20 -8.64 -27.18
N ARG A 354 24.37 -9.50 -27.79
CA ARG A 354 24.69 -10.90 -28.03
C ARG A 354 25.95 -11.06 -28.89
N ASN A 355 26.02 -10.31 -29.99
CA ASN A 355 27.18 -10.31 -30.88
C ASN A 355 28.46 -9.86 -30.15
N ALA A 356 28.38 -8.79 -29.35
CA ALA A 356 29.53 -8.30 -28.56
C ALA A 356 30.00 -9.30 -27.49
N MET A 357 29.07 -10.09 -26.95
CA MET A 357 29.32 -11.13 -25.95
C MET A 357 29.71 -12.49 -26.58
N GLY A 358 29.79 -12.59 -27.91
CA GLY A 358 30.18 -13.82 -28.62
C GLY A 358 29.10 -14.89 -28.73
N TYR A 359 27.83 -14.56 -28.49
CA TYR A 359 26.70 -15.48 -28.66
C TYR A 359 26.31 -15.56 -30.13
N SER A 360 26.18 -16.77 -30.68
CA SER A 360 25.67 -16.99 -32.03
C SER A 360 24.20 -16.57 -32.15
N ASN A 361 23.85 -15.94 -33.27
CA ASN A 361 22.46 -15.64 -33.62
C ASN A 361 21.79 -16.97 -33.98
N ALA A 362 20.95 -17.48 -33.07
CA ALA A 362 20.08 -18.63 -33.30
C ALA A 362 18.66 -18.13 -33.55
#